data_AF-A0A8T1WU31-F1
#
_entry.id   AF-A0A8T1WU31-F1
#
_cell.length_a   1.000
_cell.length_b   1.000
_cell.length_c   1.000
_cell.angle_alpha   90.00
_cell.angle_beta   90.00
_cell.angle_gamma   90.00
#
_symmetry.space_group_name_H-M   'P 1'
#
loop_
_entity.id
_entity.type
_entity.pdbx_description
1 polymer ?
#
loop_
_entity_poly.entity_id
_entity_poly.type
_entity_poly.pdbx_seq_one_letter_code
_entity_poly.pdbx_strand_id
1 'polypeptide(L)'
;MRPSLLLSTCLLLTITPAEASLRTGTITSTSVKDSSGSQGQTGTVGTGSTGSGSVGSSAGDGDVGVKRILHFSDIHLNISESSSDIPIQYGNDAPISLLTSALEYAQQVLPDPDFFLYTGDYVVHDDPSEEYAAEAVKVSVETMAKYFPEVASRPQAATAILGNTDTSPDYAMNVTDPDTEENPSIQAVSGAWNDSLTDSNLRFFNARGYLAYELDEKLVVLTLNTVPYSPKHTPNATTDNTDPFGQFQWLNSSLEGLRNSSKFAYIVGHIPPIIDAQDGSPMWEASYIDSYKKIVTKYADVVKAQIFGHTHSIEFRLPLTSDMESQDPEDVITADDNNSTDSSHVVPLFTAAAISPIFYSNPAFMVWDYHATTYELLDFTVYGTNISSDNEAGLDWHQIFKASTAYNVSSLSWSELNNFIVVAADDSEIVEQYYYNSQAQSYEQNSCEDSVCLTWYLCSMMWWSTPEDYTACLAAGSRITATSEASPALFSVAGLLLPTILALWV
;
A
#
# COMPACT_ATOMS: atom_id res chain seq x y z
N MET A 1 -19.30 -31.18 -39.58
CA MET A 1 -18.09 -31.69 -38.89
C MET A 1 -17.94 -30.88 -37.62
N ARG A 2 -18.13 -31.50 -36.45
CA ARG A 2 -17.92 -30.88 -35.13
C ARG A 2 -16.50 -31.22 -34.68
N PRO A 3 -15.74 -30.31 -34.06
CA PRO A 3 -14.55 -30.70 -33.32
C PRO A 3 -14.92 -31.03 -31.86
N SER A 4 -14.37 -32.14 -31.42
CA SER A 4 -14.53 -32.79 -30.11
C SER A 4 -13.63 -32.13 -29.06
N LEU A 5 -14.22 -31.78 -27.90
CA LEU A 5 -13.52 -31.46 -26.67
C LEU A 5 -12.85 -32.73 -26.09
N LEU A 6 -11.58 -32.60 -25.70
CA LEU A 6 -10.88 -33.54 -24.83
C LEU A 6 -10.86 -32.97 -23.42
N LEU A 7 -11.66 -33.55 -22.52
CA LEU A 7 -11.54 -33.36 -21.07
C LEU A 7 -10.36 -34.19 -20.58
N SER A 8 -9.40 -33.55 -19.90
CA SER A 8 -8.37 -34.22 -19.12
C SER A 8 -8.81 -34.29 -17.66
N THR A 9 -9.06 -35.49 -17.17
CA THR A 9 -9.39 -35.80 -15.78
C THR A 9 -8.10 -35.90 -14.96
N CYS A 10 -7.86 -34.93 -14.07
CA CYS A 10 -6.82 -35.04 -13.04
C CYS A 10 -7.35 -35.83 -11.84
N LEU A 11 -6.62 -36.89 -11.49
CA LEU A 11 -6.88 -37.80 -10.37
C LEU A 11 -6.26 -37.20 -9.10
N LEU A 12 -7.07 -36.74 -8.14
CA LEU A 12 -6.58 -36.36 -6.81
C LEU A 12 -6.12 -37.61 -6.04
N LEU A 13 -4.83 -37.68 -5.68
CA LEU A 13 -4.33 -38.53 -4.61
C LEU A 13 -4.44 -37.77 -3.29
N THR A 14 -5.27 -38.24 -2.38
CA THR A 14 -5.32 -37.80 -0.99
C THR A 14 -4.20 -38.49 -0.20
N ILE A 15 -3.30 -37.70 0.39
CA ILE A 15 -2.33 -38.17 1.38
C ILE A 15 -2.76 -37.63 2.74
N THR A 16 -3.17 -38.53 3.63
CA THR A 16 -3.42 -38.24 5.05
C THR A 16 -2.08 -38.18 5.81
N PRO A 17 -1.79 -37.16 6.64
CA PRO A 17 -0.68 -37.23 7.56
C PRO A 17 -1.06 -38.03 8.82
N ALA A 18 -0.16 -38.91 9.23
CA ALA A 18 -0.26 -39.72 10.44
C ALA A 18 0.09 -38.91 11.69
N GLU A 19 -0.67 -39.14 12.76
CA GLU A 19 -0.44 -38.63 14.11
C GLU A 19 0.93 -39.08 14.66
N ALA A 20 1.71 -38.12 15.17
CA ALA A 20 2.86 -38.41 16.04
C ALA A 20 2.72 -37.60 17.34
N SER A 21 2.35 -38.30 18.41
CA SER A 21 2.32 -37.80 19.78
C SER A 21 3.74 -37.71 20.35
N LEU A 22 4.13 -36.55 20.87
CA LEU A 22 5.31 -36.41 21.74
C LEU A 22 4.97 -35.52 22.95
N ARG A 23 5.10 -36.14 24.12
CA ARG A 23 4.81 -35.60 25.46
C ARG A 23 5.95 -34.71 25.98
N THR A 24 5.53 -33.53 26.45
CA THR A 24 5.91 -32.81 27.69
C THR A 24 7.37 -32.74 28.14
N GLY A 25 7.87 -31.50 28.27
CA GLY A 25 8.95 -31.12 29.17
C GLY A 25 8.75 -29.69 29.68
N THR A 26 8.15 -29.54 30.87
CA THR A 26 7.96 -28.27 31.58
C THR A 26 9.29 -27.82 32.20
N ILE A 27 9.73 -26.58 31.93
CA ILE A 27 10.81 -25.94 32.68
C ILE A 27 10.29 -24.63 33.26
N THR A 28 10.11 -24.66 34.58
CA THR A 28 9.88 -23.50 35.45
C THR A 28 11.20 -22.78 35.69
N SER A 29 11.22 -21.45 35.56
CA SER A 29 12.32 -20.61 36.04
C SER A 29 11.84 -19.71 37.17
N THR A 30 12.40 -19.97 38.35
CA THR A 30 12.20 -19.28 39.61
C THR A 30 13.03 -18.01 39.72
N SER A 31 12.41 -17.00 40.31
CA SER A 31 13.00 -15.76 40.81
C SER A 31 14.13 -15.99 41.83
N VAL A 32 15.20 -15.20 41.73
CA VAL A 32 16.19 -15.05 42.82
C VAL A 32 16.51 -13.57 43.01
N LYS A 33 16.35 -13.15 44.27
CA LYS A 33 16.61 -11.83 44.83
C LYS A 33 18.10 -11.55 45.04
N ASP A 34 18.39 -10.27 45.01
CA ASP A 34 19.60 -9.58 45.45
C ASP A 34 20.19 -10.03 46.79
N SER A 35 21.52 -9.92 46.90
CA SER A 35 22.21 -9.73 48.18
C SER A 35 23.41 -8.77 48.07
N SER A 36 23.22 -7.60 48.67
CA SER A 36 24.13 -6.68 49.39
C SER A 36 25.65 -6.89 49.40
N GLY A 37 26.37 -5.77 49.23
CA GLY A 37 27.73 -5.54 49.74
C GLY A 37 28.04 -4.03 49.85
N SER A 38 28.12 -3.52 51.09
CA SER A 38 28.33 -2.11 51.46
C SER A 38 29.80 -1.66 51.46
N GLN A 39 30.07 -0.38 51.18
CA GLN A 39 30.93 0.60 51.93
C GLN A 39 30.62 2.00 51.31
N GLY A 40 30.43 3.14 51.96
CA GLY A 40 30.63 3.62 53.32
C GLY A 40 31.45 4.92 53.27
N GLN A 41 30.83 6.12 53.33
CA GLN A 41 31.39 7.33 53.99
C GLN A 41 30.45 8.58 53.96
N THR A 42 29.99 8.94 55.17
CA THR A 42 29.87 10.28 55.79
C THR A 42 29.46 11.53 54.98
N GLY A 43 28.32 12.12 55.38
CA GLY A 43 28.35 13.46 56.03
C GLY A 43 27.42 14.56 55.50
N THR A 44 26.47 14.95 56.36
CA THR A 44 25.92 16.30 56.61
C THR A 44 24.51 16.63 56.10
N VAL A 45 23.78 17.28 57.02
CA VAL A 45 22.35 17.59 57.10
C VAL A 45 21.94 18.78 56.22
N GLY A 46 20.75 18.75 55.63
CA GLY A 46 20.07 19.90 55.02
C GLY A 46 18.63 19.60 54.63
N THR A 47 17.70 20.36 55.21
CA THR A 47 16.22 20.32 55.13
C THR A 47 15.61 20.56 53.75
N GLY A 48 14.44 19.97 53.46
CA GLY A 48 13.41 20.62 52.62
C GLY A 48 12.63 19.76 51.61
N SER A 49 11.33 19.59 51.91
CA SER A 49 10.17 19.56 50.98
C SER A 49 10.07 18.60 49.79
N THR A 50 9.11 17.67 49.91
CA THR A 50 8.04 17.29 48.95
C THR A 50 8.28 17.42 47.43
N GLY A 51 8.19 16.30 46.71
CA GLY A 51 7.95 16.27 45.26
C GLY A 51 7.75 14.85 44.75
N SER A 52 6.52 14.51 44.39
CA SER A 52 6.11 13.28 43.71
C SER A 52 6.89 13.10 42.41
N GLY A 53 7.64 12.01 42.27
CA GLY A 53 8.32 11.65 41.02
C GLY A 53 7.36 11.05 40.01
N SER A 54 6.97 11.82 39.00
CA SER A 54 6.50 11.25 37.74
C SER A 54 7.72 10.81 36.92
N VAL A 55 7.69 9.57 36.47
CA VAL A 55 8.64 9.04 35.49
C VAL A 55 8.45 9.84 34.20
N GLY A 56 9.40 10.70 33.87
CA GLY A 56 9.46 11.38 32.58
C GLY A 56 9.99 10.41 31.54
N SER A 57 9.14 9.96 30.63
CA SER A 57 9.59 9.41 29.36
C SER A 57 10.16 10.57 28.53
N SER A 58 11.39 10.40 28.06
CA SER A 58 12.05 11.33 27.16
C SER A 58 11.31 11.34 25.82
N ALA A 59 10.53 12.40 25.58
CA ALA A 59 10.22 12.83 24.22
C ALA A 59 11.55 13.34 23.62
N GLY A 60 12.20 12.47 22.84
CA GLY A 60 13.44 12.78 22.14
C GLY A 60 13.13 13.38 20.77
N ASP A 61 13.54 14.64 20.59
CA ASP A 61 13.87 15.32 19.33
C ASP A 61 12.87 15.16 18.17
N GLY A 62 11.89 16.06 18.10
CA GLY A 62 11.13 16.27 16.87
C GLY A 62 12.06 16.86 15.81
N ASP A 63 12.31 16.08 14.76
CA ASP A 63 13.10 16.50 13.60
C ASP A 63 12.45 17.76 13.01
N VAL A 64 13.14 18.89 13.14
CA VAL A 64 12.60 20.22 12.81
C VAL A 64 12.35 20.25 11.29
N GLY A 65 11.09 20.09 10.88
CA GLY A 65 10.69 20.19 9.48
C GLY A 65 10.05 18.94 8.87
N VAL A 66 9.76 17.90 9.65
CA VAL A 66 8.97 16.74 9.17
C VAL A 66 7.52 16.85 9.64
N LYS A 67 6.59 16.66 8.71
CA LYS A 67 5.15 16.52 8.95
C LYS A 67 4.68 15.12 8.54
N ARG A 68 3.52 14.67 9.03
CA ARG A 68 3.07 13.29 8.84
C ARG A 68 1.65 13.14 8.34
N ILE A 69 1.47 12.19 7.42
CA ILE A 69 0.16 11.74 6.94
C ILE A 69 -0.14 10.38 7.56
N LEU A 70 -1.30 10.22 8.18
CA LEU A 70 -1.83 8.91 8.55
C LEU A 70 -2.72 8.40 7.41
N HIS A 71 -2.40 7.25 6.83
CA HIS A 71 -3.05 6.74 5.64
C HIS A 71 -3.64 5.33 5.86
N PHE A 72 -4.95 5.23 5.65
CA PHE A 72 -5.72 3.99 5.60
C PHE A 72 -6.30 3.78 4.20
N SER A 73 -6.53 2.54 3.80
CA SER A 73 -7.18 2.21 2.53
C SER A 73 -7.86 0.83 2.62
N ASP A 74 -8.79 0.58 1.70
CA ASP A 74 -9.32 -0.76 1.40
C ASP A 74 -9.75 -1.52 2.67
N ILE A 75 -10.64 -0.93 3.47
CA ILE A 75 -11.19 -1.61 4.65
C ILE A 75 -12.12 -2.74 4.25
N HIS A 76 -12.92 -2.54 3.19
CA HIS A 76 -14.01 -3.45 2.82
C HIS A 76 -14.80 -3.91 4.06
N LEU A 77 -15.47 -2.96 4.70
CA LEU A 77 -16.06 -3.16 6.01
C LEU A 77 -17.29 -4.07 5.93
N ASN A 78 -17.16 -5.25 6.54
CA ASN A 78 -18.28 -6.15 6.74
C ASN A 78 -19.14 -5.72 7.94
N ILE A 79 -20.34 -5.18 7.64
CA ILE A 79 -21.36 -4.78 8.61
C ILE A 79 -22.50 -5.81 8.76
N SER A 80 -22.37 -7.01 8.17
CA SER A 80 -23.40 -8.04 8.24
C SER A 80 -23.37 -8.73 9.63
N GLU A 81 -24.41 -8.47 10.43
CA GLU A 81 -24.67 -9.01 11.78
C GLU A 81 -24.09 -8.24 12.98
N SER A 82 -24.65 -8.49 14.18
CA SER A 82 -24.24 -7.81 15.42
C SER A 82 -22.73 -7.97 15.60
N SER A 83 -22.04 -6.83 15.57
CA SER A 83 -20.60 -6.59 15.37
C SER A 83 -19.58 -7.33 16.26
N SER A 84 -19.96 -8.37 17.01
CA SER A 84 -19.08 -9.14 17.88
C SER A 84 -18.61 -10.50 17.33
N ASP A 85 -19.22 -11.03 16.27
CA ASP A 85 -19.07 -12.46 15.92
C ASP A 85 -18.43 -12.73 14.53
N ILE A 86 -18.11 -11.70 13.74
CA ILE A 86 -17.42 -11.89 12.46
C ILE A 86 -15.92 -12.16 12.72
N PRO A 87 -15.37 -13.31 12.31
CA PRO A 87 -13.97 -13.64 12.55
C PRO A 87 -13.05 -12.77 11.69
N ILE A 88 -11.91 -12.38 12.27
CA ILE A 88 -10.79 -11.80 11.53
C ILE A 88 -10.02 -12.98 10.91
N GLN A 89 -10.04 -13.10 9.59
CA GLN A 89 -9.47 -14.23 8.87
C GLN A 89 -9.06 -13.83 7.46
N TYR A 90 -7.94 -14.36 6.97
CA TYR A 90 -7.56 -14.23 5.56
C TYR A 90 -8.65 -14.81 4.64
N GLY A 91 -8.82 -14.19 3.48
CA GLY A 91 -9.87 -14.58 2.53
C GLY A 91 -11.24 -13.98 2.83
N ASN A 92 -11.39 -13.21 3.91
CA ASN A 92 -12.61 -12.50 4.26
C ASN A 92 -12.36 -10.99 4.35
N ASP A 93 -13.40 -10.22 4.08
CA ASP A 93 -13.44 -8.78 4.30
C ASP A 93 -13.43 -8.40 5.79
N ALA A 94 -12.98 -7.18 6.09
CA ALA A 94 -12.66 -6.79 7.45
C ALA A 94 -13.93 -6.59 8.32
N PRO A 95 -13.99 -7.20 9.52
CA PRO A 95 -14.99 -6.81 10.49
C PRO A 95 -14.63 -5.47 11.15
N ILE A 96 -15.63 -4.79 11.73
CA ILE A 96 -15.42 -3.51 12.43
C ILE A 96 -14.40 -3.58 13.57
N SER A 97 -14.25 -4.75 14.20
CA SER A 97 -13.25 -5.00 15.25
C SER A 97 -11.82 -4.84 14.73
N LEU A 98 -11.55 -5.20 13.48
CA LEU A 98 -10.24 -5.02 12.85
C LEU A 98 -9.95 -3.53 12.58
N LEU A 99 -10.90 -2.80 11.99
CA LEU A 99 -10.77 -1.34 11.78
C LEU A 99 -10.53 -0.62 13.12
N THR A 100 -11.34 -0.96 14.12
CA THR A 100 -11.25 -0.36 15.47
C THR A 100 -9.89 -0.60 16.10
N SER A 101 -9.38 -1.84 16.02
CA SER A 101 -8.06 -2.18 16.56
C SER A 101 -6.93 -1.45 15.83
N ALA A 102 -7.02 -1.31 14.50
CA ALA A 102 -6.04 -0.57 13.71
C ALA A 102 -6.02 0.92 14.09
N LEU A 103 -7.19 1.55 14.23
CA LEU A 103 -7.33 2.95 14.64
C LEU A 103 -6.83 3.18 16.08
N GLU A 104 -7.09 2.26 17.00
CA GLU A 104 -6.59 2.30 18.37
C GLU A 104 -5.06 2.28 18.43
N TYR A 105 -4.43 1.46 17.59
CA TYR A 105 -2.98 1.42 17.50
C TYR A 105 -2.43 2.66 16.79
N ALA A 106 -3.05 3.10 15.69
CA ALA A 106 -2.66 4.31 14.97
C ALA A 106 -2.71 5.56 15.87
N GLN A 107 -3.69 5.68 16.75
CA GLN A 107 -3.78 6.79 17.71
C GLN A 107 -2.62 6.77 18.72
N GLN A 108 -2.06 5.60 19.04
CA GLN A 108 -0.87 5.50 19.90
C GLN A 108 0.41 5.90 19.14
N VAL A 109 0.49 5.56 17.85
CA VAL A 109 1.63 5.88 16.97
C VAL A 109 1.67 7.37 16.60
N LEU A 110 0.54 7.91 16.16
CA LEU A 110 0.41 9.27 15.64
C LEU A 110 -0.96 9.86 16.05
N PRO A 111 -1.09 10.35 17.30
CA PRO A 111 -2.37 10.87 17.82
C PRO A 111 -2.86 12.17 17.18
N ASP A 112 -1.97 12.94 16.53
CA ASP A 112 -2.27 14.24 15.91
C ASP A 112 -1.55 14.31 14.55
N PRO A 113 -2.04 13.59 13.51
CA PRO A 113 -1.46 13.65 12.18
C PRO A 113 -1.69 15.03 11.54
N ASP A 114 -0.75 15.51 10.73
CA ASP A 114 -0.96 16.74 9.95
C ASP A 114 -2.04 16.56 8.87
N PHE A 115 -2.24 15.32 8.41
CA PHE A 115 -3.25 14.94 7.44
C PHE A 115 -3.74 13.52 7.68
N PHE A 116 -5.06 13.32 7.69
CA PHE A 116 -5.67 12.00 7.67
C PHE A 116 -6.13 11.67 6.24
N LEU A 117 -5.65 10.56 5.68
CA LEU A 117 -5.94 10.13 4.33
C LEU A 117 -6.66 8.78 4.35
N TYR A 118 -7.75 8.68 3.59
CA TYR A 118 -8.41 7.41 3.31
C TYR A 118 -8.74 7.31 1.82
N THR A 119 -8.27 6.26 1.14
CA THR A 119 -8.28 6.15 -0.33
C THR A 119 -9.34 5.25 -0.95
N GLY A 120 -10.45 4.98 -0.26
CA GLY A 120 -11.65 4.33 -0.85
C GLY A 120 -11.78 2.84 -0.53
N ASP A 121 -12.76 2.19 -1.17
CA ASP A 121 -13.18 0.80 -0.92
C ASP A 121 -13.56 0.57 0.55
N TYR A 122 -14.63 1.24 0.95
CA TYR A 122 -15.30 1.06 2.23
C TYR A 122 -16.16 -0.19 2.27
N VAL A 123 -16.70 -0.59 1.13
CA VAL A 123 -17.75 -1.60 1.02
C VAL A 123 -17.13 -2.97 0.73
N VAL A 124 -17.74 -4.02 1.30
CA VAL A 124 -17.36 -5.41 1.02
C VAL A 124 -17.46 -5.77 -0.45
N HIS A 125 -16.75 -6.83 -0.82
CA HIS A 125 -16.87 -7.52 -2.10
C HIS A 125 -18.26 -8.20 -2.25
N ASP A 126 -18.52 -8.75 -3.44
CA ASP A 126 -19.74 -9.50 -3.79
C ASP A 126 -21.04 -8.67 -3.97
N ASP A 127 -20.92 -7.40 -4.39
CA ASP A 127 -22.03 -6.54 -4.84
C ASP A 127 -23.21 -6.45 -3.83
N PRO A 128 -22.99 -5.89 -2.63
CA PRO A 128 -24.07 -5.68 -1.68
C PRO A 128 -25.08 -4.63 -2.18
N SER A 129 -26.23 -4.50 -1.52
CA SER A 129 -27.23 -3.50 -1.92
C SER A 129 -26.73 -2.07 -1.70
N GLU A 130 -27.32 -1.10 -2.40
CA GLU A 130 -27.02 0.32 -2.25
C GLU A 130 -27.19 0.79 -0.79
N GLU A 131 -28.22 0.31 -0.09
CA GLU A 131 -28.43 0.64 1.33
C GLU A 131 -27.33 0.09 2.24
N TYR A 132 -26.80 -1.09 1.93
CA TYR A 132 -25.66 -1.65 2.65
C TYR A 132 -24.40 -0.83 2.38
N ALA A 133 -24.13 -0.48 1.11
CA ALA A 133 -22.99 0.34 0.72
C ALA A 133 -23.01 1.70 1.46
N ALA A 134 -24.15 2.38 1.46
CA ALA A 134 -24.34 3.63 2.18
C ALA A 134 -24.06 3.51 3.68
N GLU A 135 -24.55 2.44 4.32
CA GLU A 135 -24.31 2.20 5.75
C GLU A 135 -22.85 1.81 6.03
N ALA A 136 -22.21 1.00 5.20
CA ALA A 136 -20.81 0.59 5.38
C ALA A 136 -19.85 1.79 5.29
N VAL A 137 -20.05 2.67 4.30
CA VAL A 137 -19.28 3.93 4.16
C VAL A 137 -19.51 4.81 5.38
N LYS A 138 -20.77 5.00 5.79
CA LYS A 138 -21.11 5.82 6.95
C LYS A 138 -20.49 5.29 8.24
N VAL A 139 -20.65 4.00 8.55
CA VAL A 139 -20.09 3.36 9.74
C VAL A 139 -18.57 3.49 9.75
N SER A 140 -17.91 3.33 8.61
CA SER A 140 -16.47 3.50 8.49
C SER A 140 -16.04 4.92 8.81
N VAL A 141 -16.67 5.93 8.19
CA VAL A 141 -16.36 7.36 8.41
C VAL A 141 -16.62 7.77 9.86
N GLU A 142 -17.76 7.39 10.43
CA GLU A 142 -18.10 7.68 11.84
C GLU A 142 -17.12 6.99 12.80
N THR A 143 -16.68 5.77 12.50
CA THR A 143 -15.69 5.06 13.32
C THR A 143 -14.34 5.75 13.26
N MET A 144 -13.85 6.12 12.07
CA MET A 144 -12.61 6.90 11.94
C MET A 144 -12.69 8.23 12.71
N ALA A 145 -13.80 8.95 12.60
CA ALA A 145 -14.02 10.22 13.31
C ALA A 145 -14.03 10.09 14.83
N LYS A 146 -14.41 8.92 15.38
CA LYS A 146 -14.35 8.66 16.82
C LYS A 146 -12.90 8.64 17.35
N TYR A 147 -11.96 8.17 16.54
CA TYR A 147 -10.54 8.08 16.90
C TYR A 147 -9.75 9.31 16.48
N PHE A 148 -10.13 9.93 15.35
CA PHE A 148 -9.47 11.08 14.75
C PHE A 148 -10.52 12.17 14.46
N PRO A 149 -10.81 13.07 15.43
CA PRO A 149 -11.89 14.05 15.33
C PRO A 149 -11.78 15.02 14.14
N GLU A 150 -10.58 15.19 13.57
CA GLU A 150 -10.34 15.92 12.33
C GLU A 150 -11.15 15.36 11.15
N VAL A 151 -11.40 14.04 11.11
CA VAL A 151 -12.24 13.40 10.08
C VAL A 151 -13.66 13.97 10.08
N ALA A 152 -14.19 14.37 11.24
CA ALA A 152 -15.53 14.96 11.34
C ALA A 152 -15.56 16.49 11.16
N SER A 153 -14.43 17.19 11.23
CA SER A 153 -14.47 18.64 11.52
C SER A 153 -13.42 19.50 10.82
N ARG A 154 -12.48 18.92 10.07
CA ARG A 154 -11.37 19.66 9.48
C ARG A 154 -11.14 19.33 8.01
N PRO A 155 -10.69 20.32 7.21
CA PRO A 155 -10.26 20.08 5.83
C PRO A 155 -8.98 19.23 5.73
N GLN A 156 -8.27 19.01 6.85
CA GLN A 156 -7.10 18.14 6.96
C GLN A 156 -7.45 16.63 7.05
N ALA A 157 -8.63 16.24 6.57
CA ALA A 157 -9.00 14.84 6.40
C ALA A 157 -9.64 14.64 5.02
N ALA A 158 -8.99 13.86 4.15
CA ALA A 158 -9.55 13.46 2.88
C ALA A 158 -10.02 12.01 2.98
N THR A 159 -11.33 11.86 3.24
CA THR A 159 -12.01 10.56 3.29
C THR A 159 -13.10 10.43 2.23
N ALA A 160 -13.49 11.51 1.55
CA ALA A 160 -14.41 11.43 0.41
C ALA A 160 -13.63 11.09 -0.88
N ILE A 161 -13.17 9.84 -0.95
CA ILE A 161 -12.51 9.22 -2.10
C ILE A 161 -13.23 7.91 -2.35
N LEU A 162 -13.74 7.73 -3.57
CA LEU A 162 -14.49 6.54 -3.94
C LEU A 162 -13.55 5.49 -4.52
N GLY A 163 -13.70 4.26 -4.03
CA GLY A 163 -13.20 3.08 -4.71
C GLY A 163 -14.26 2.43 -5.59
N ASN A 164 -13.90 1.33 -6.24
CA ASN A 164 -14.82 0.62 -7.13
C ASN A 164 -15.94 -0.09 -6.35
N THR A 165 -15.67 -0.64 -5.16
CA THR A 165 -16.69 -1.33 -4.36
C THR A 165 -17.65 -0.37 -3.67
N ASP A 166 -17.31 0.92 -3.60
CA ASP A 166 -18.20 1.98 -3.10
C ASP A 166 -19.37 2.28 -4.06
N THR A 167 -19.45 1.53 -5.17
CA THR A 167 -20.58 1.51 -6.09
C THR A 167 -21.33 0.19 -5.99
N SER A 168 -22.63 0.21 -6.23
CA SER A 168 -23.47 -0.99 -6.22
C SER A 168 -24.25 -1.07 -7.54
N PRO A 169 -23.93 -2.00 -8.45
CA PRO A 169 -22.85 -3.02 -8.37
C PRO A 169 -21.42 -2.45 -8.42
N ASP A 170 -20.42 -3.27 -8.12
CA ASP A 170 -18.99 -2.95 -8.23
C ASP A 170 -18.65 -2.41 -9.63
N TYR A 171 -17.79 -1.40 -9.68
CA TYR A 171 -17.43 -0.61 -10.86
C TYR A 171 -18.58 0.10 -11.60
N ALA A 172 -19.81 0.07 -11.09
CA ALA A 172 -20.98 0.61 -11.78
C ALA A 172 -21.24 2.08 -11.43
N MET A 173 -20.78 2.99 -12.31
CA MET A 173 -20.94 4.44 -12.13
C MET A 173 -21.20 5.14 -13.45
N ASN A 174 -22.40 5.68 -13.66
CA ASN A 174 -22.60 6.54 -14.83
C ASN A 174 -21.73 7.80 -14.72
N VAL A 175 -21.21 8.29 -15.85
CA VAL A 175 -20.73 9.68 -15.88
C VAL A 175 -21.93 10.60 -15.75
N THR A 176 -21.82 11.63 -14.92
CA THR A 176 -22.95 12.48 -14.53
C THR A 176 -23.61 13.13 -15.73
N ASP A 177 -24.94 13.08 -15.73
CA ASP A 177 -25.73 13.79 -16.73
C ASP A 177 -25.52 15.31 -16.55
N PRO A 178 -25.00 16.01 -17.59
CA PRO A 178 -24.76 17.45 -17.50
C PRO A 178 -26.03 18.28 -17.27
N ASP A 179 -27.22 17.73 -17.55
CA ASP A 179 -28.49 18.42 -17.34
C ASP A 179 -28.96 18.33 -15.88
N THR A 180 -28.64 17.23 -15.18
CA THR A 180 -29.03 17.05 -13.76
C THR A 180 -27.94 17.49 -12.79
N GLU A 181 -26.67 17.44 -13.21
CA GLU A 181 -25.48 17.63 -12.35
C GLU A 181 -25.46 16.72 -11.11
N GLU A 182 -26.21 15.62 -11.13
CA GLU A 182 -26.38 14.69 -10.02
C GLU A 182 -26.02 13.27 -10.43
N ASN A 183 -25.13 12.62 -9.67
CA ASN A 183 -24.71 11.24 -9.89
C ASN A 183 -25.35 10.29 -8.86
N PRO A 184 -26.28 9.40 -9.27
CA PRO A 184 -26.95 8.50 -8.33
C PRO A 184 -26.00 7.59 -7.55
N SER A 185 -25.00 7.00 -8.21
CA SER A 185 -24.03 6.11 -7.54
C SER A 185 -23.24 6.83 -6.45
N ILE A 186 -22.82 8.07 -6.71
CA ILE A 186 -22.09 8.88 -5.72
C ILE A 186 -23.03 9.34 -4.60
N GLN A 187 -24.22 9.79 -4.96
CA GLN A 187 -25.21 10.28 -3.99
C GLN A 187 -25.62 9.21 -2.98
N ALA A 188 -25.70 7.95 -3.41
CA ALA A 188 -26.03 6.81 -2.56
C ALA A 188 -25.17 6.76 -1.27
N VAL A 189 -23.87 7.01 -1.41
CA VAL A 189 -22.90 6.90 -0.30
C VAL A 189 -22.48 8.26 0.28
N SER A 190 -22.66 9.35 -0.47
CA SER A 190 -22.18 10.70 -0.11
C SER A 190 -22.66 11.23 1.24
N GLY A 191 -23.79 10.72 1.74
CA GLY A 191 -24.39 11.14 3.00
C GLY A 191 -23.49 10.92 4.21
N ALA A 192 -22.49 10.02 4.12
CA ALA A 192 -21.47 9.81 5.14
C ALA A 192 -20.62 11.06 5.45
N TRP A 193 -20.52 11.99 4.49
CA TRP A 193 -19.68 13.19 4.61
C TRP A 193 -20.48 14.49 4.80
N ASN A 194 -21.77 14.40 5.12
CA ASN A 194 -22.64 15.58 5.36
C ASN A 194 -22.08 16.50 6.45
N ASP A 195 -21.45 15.95 7.49
CA ASP A 195 -20.93 16.71 8.62
C ASP A 195 -19.49 17.22 8.37
N SER A 196 -18.72 16.52 7.54
CA SER A 196 -17.30 16.83 7.29
C SER A 196 -17.06 17.74 6.08
N LEU A 197 -17.96 17.73 5.09
CA LEU A 197 -17.87 18.58 3.90
C LEU A 197 -18.80 19.78 3.99
N THR A 198 -18.36 20.92 3.43
CA THR A 198 -19.26 22.05 3.21
C THR A 198 -20.33 21.70 2.16
N ASP A 199 -21.50 22.32 2.21
CA ASP A 199 -22.56 22.13 1.21
C ASP A 199 -22.06 22.30 -0.24
N SER A 200 -21.08 23.18 -0.46
CA SER A 200 -20.51 23.40 -1.78
C SER A 200 -19.62 22.24 -2.22
N ASN A 201 -18.77 21.74 -1.33
CA ASN A 201 -17.92 20.59 -1.62
C ASN A 201 -18.76 19.33 -1.81
N LEU A 202 -19.76 19.11 -0.95
CA LEU A 202 -20.66 17.96 -1.08
C LEU A 202 -21.43 17.97 -2.40
N ARG A 203 -21.98 19.14 -2.82
CA ARG A 203 -22.61 19.26 -4.15
C ARG A 203 -21.63 18.97 -5.29
N PHE A 204 -20.41 19.49 -5.20
CA PHE A 204 -19.39 19.25 -6.22
C PHE A 204 -18.99 17.77 -6.29
N PHE A 205 -18.84 17.13 -5.13
CA PHE A 205 -18.56 15.71 -5.00
C PHE A 205 -19.70 14.87 -5.58
N ASN A 206 -20.95 15.15 -5.22
CA ASN A 206 -22.12 14.43 -5.75
C ASN A 206 -22.27 14.52 -7.27
N ALA A 207 -21.70 15.56 -7.89
CA ALA A 207 -21.70 15.70 -9.33
C ALA A 207 -20.57 14.94 -10.02
N ARG A 208 -19.45 14.62 -9.34
CA ARG A 208 -18.20 14.23 -10.03
C ARG A 208 -17.30 13.22 -9.30
N GLY A 209 -17.36 13.17 -7.97
CA GLY A 209 -16.62 12.21 -7.13
C GLY A 209 -15.18 12.61 -6.82
N TYR A 210 -14.77 13.83 -7.15
CA TYR A 210 -13.44 14.36 -6.91
C TYR A 210 -13.48 15.72 -6.22
N LEU A 211 -12.46 16.05 -5.44
CA LEU A 211 -12.40 17.25 -4.60
C LEU A 211 -10.99 17.85 -4.52
N ALA A 212 -10.92 19.08 -4.03
CA ALA A 212 -9.67 19.72 -3.62
C ALA A 212 -9.73 20.06 -2.13
N TYR A 213 -8.71 19.64 -1.38
CA TYR A 213 -8.56 19.91 0.05
C TYR A 213 -7.35 20.82 0.26
N GLU A 214 -7.59 22.01 0.81
CA GLU A 214 -6.51 22.93 1.19
C GLU A 214 -5.89 22.44 2.52
N LEU A 215 -4.81 21.68 2.43
CA LEU A 215 -4.16 21.11 3.60
C LEU A 215 -3.47 22.20 4.43
N ASP A 216 -2.76 23.12 3.75
CA ASP A 216 -2.27 24.36 4.32
C ASP A 216 -2.24 25.50 3.29
N GLU A 217 -1.57 26.61 3.61
CA GLU A 217 -1.50 27.79 2.73
C GLU A 217 -0.89 27.51 1.34
N LYS A 218 -0.05 26.48 1.22
CA LYS A 218 0.70 26.16 0.00
C LYS A 218 0.49 24.75 -0.54
N LEU A 219 -0.08 23.82 0.23
CA LEU A 219 -0.33 22.45 -0.23
C LEU A 219 -1.83 22.19 -0.39
N VAL A 220 -2.21 21.70 -1.57
CA VAL A 220 -3.57 21.26 -1.89
C VAL A 220 -3.55 19.78 -2.25
N VAL A 221 -4.46 18.99 -1.68
CA VAL A 221 -4.67 17.59 -2.06
C VAL A 221 -5.82 17.54 -3.07
N LEU A 222 -5.53 17.05 -4.27
CA LEU A 222 -6.48 16.83 -5.34
C LEU A 222 -6.86 15.36 -5.35
N THR A 223 -8.07 15.03 -4.90
CA THR A 223 -8.58 13.65 -4.96
C THR A 223 -9.22 13.40 -6.32
N LEU A 224 -9.07 12.20 -6.86
CA LEU A 224 -9.61 11.79 -8.16
C LEU A 224 -10.70 10.73 -7.99
N ASN A 225 -11.73 10.80 -8.82
CA ASN A 225 -12.65 9.70 -9.07
C ASN A 225 -12.07 8.81 -10.17
N THR A 226 -11.49 7.69 -9.78
CA THR A 226 -10.73 6.82 -10.69
C THR A 226 -11.54 5.68 -11.26
N VAL A 227 -12.76 5.44 -10.75
CA VAL A 227 -13.64 4.33 -11.19
C VAL A 227 -13.89 4.34 -12.70
N PRO A 228 -14.20 5.49 -13.36
CA PRO A 228 -14.46 5.51 -14.81
C PRO A 228 -13.25 5.21 -15.69
N TYR A 229 -12.05 5.19 -15.11
CA TYR A 229 -10.84 4.90 -15.87
C TYR A 229 -10.54 3.42 -15.97
N SER A 230 -11.15 2.60 -15.12
CA SER A 230 -10.92 1.16 -15.12
C SER A 230 -11.51 0.48 -16.35
N PRO A 231 -10.82 -0.51 -16.96
CA PRO A 231 -11.42 -1.37 -17.97
C PRO A 231 -12.64 -2.18 -17.49
N LYS A 232 -12.83 -2.30 -16.17
CA LYS A 232 -13.99 -2.97 -15.54
C LYS A 232 -15.20 -2.04 -15.36
N HIS A 233 -15.06 -0.75 -15.63
CA HIS A 233 -16.10 0.27 -15.46
C HIS A 233 -17.39 -0.06 -16.22
N THR A 234 -18.54 0.05 -15.56
CA THR A 234 -19.86 -0.11 -16.20
C THR A 234 -20.81 1.09 -15.97
N PRO A 235 -21.69 1.42 -16.94
CA PRO A 235 -21.77 0.85 -18.28
C PRO A 235 -20.51 1.19 -19.07
N ASN A 236 -20.04 0.28 -19.96
CA ASN A 236 -18.82 0.47 -20.74
C ASN A 236 -18.77 1.90 -21.25
N ALA A 237 -17.85 2.70 -20.71
CA ALA A 237 -17.49 3.97 -21.32
C ALA A 237 -17.11 3.60 -22.75
N THR A 238 -17.92 4.01 -23.72
CA THR A 238 -17.49 3.89 -25.11
C THR A 238 -16.13 4.58 -25.20
N THR A 239 -15.23 4.05 -26.01
CA THR A 239 -13.90 4.61 -26.35
C THR A 239 -13.93 6.08 -26.84
N ASP A 240 -15.11 6.72 -26.81
CA ASP A 240 -15.40 8.08 -27.22
C ASP A 240 -15.32 9.10 -26.08
N ASN A 241 -15.49 8.70 -24.81
CA ASN A 241 -15.36 9.64 -23.70
C ASN A 241 -13.90 9.74 -23.24
N THR A 242 -13.18 10.75 -23.72
CA THR A 242 -11.76 10.93 -23.40
C THR A 242 -11.51 11.59 -22.03
N ASP A 243 -12.54 12.13 -21.37
CA ASP A 243 -12.41 12.83 -20.10
C ASP A 243 -13.70 12.73 -19.26
N PRO A 244 -14.00 11.55 -18.68
CA PRO A 244 -15.15 11.38 -17.81
C PRO A 244 -15.15 12.42 -16.68
N PHE A 245 -16.32 13.02 -16.44
CA PHE A 245 -16.54 14.13 -15.50
C PHE A 245 -15.73 15.41 -15.76
N GLY A 246 -15.05 15.54 -16.91
CA GLY A 246 -14.12 16.64 -17.19
C GLY A 246 -12.95 16.70 -16.21
N GLN A 247 -12.59 15.55 -15.62
CA GLN A 247 -11.63 15.46 -14.53
C GLN A 247 -10.20 15.81 -14.96
N PHE A 248 -9.76 15.42 -16.16
CA PHE A 248 -8.45 15.79 -16.69
C PHE A 248 -8.38 17.27 -17.02
N GLN A 249 -9.43 17.85 -17.60
CA GLN A 249 -9.52 19.30 -17.78
C GLN A 249 -9.44 20.03 -16.43
N TRP A 250 -10.19 19.56 -15.43
CA TRP A 250 -10.17 20.11 -14.08
C TRP A 250 -8.80 19.98 -13.42
N LEU A 251 -8.17 18.81 -13.49
CA LEU A 251 -6.85 18.54 -12.92
C LEU A 251 -5.78 19.44 -13.55
N ASN A 252 -5.74 19.53 -14.89
CA ASN A 252 -4.82 20.42 -15.60
C ASN A 252 -5.03 21.89 -15.22
N SER A 253 -6.28 22.34 -15.09
CA SER A 253 -6.59 23.73 -14.70
C SER A 253 -6.24 24.02 -13.24
N SER A 254 -6.47 23.05 -12.35
CA SER A 254 -6.14 23.15 -10.92
C SER A 254 -4.63 23.25 -10.72
N LEU A 255 -3.85 22.36 -11.35
CA LEU A 255 -2.39 22.37 -11.29
C LEU A 255 -1.79 23.65 -11.89
N GLU A 256 -2.35 24.16 -12.99
CA GLU A 256 -1.96 25.46 -13.54
C GLU A 256 -2.22 26.61 -12.56
N GLY A 257 -3.40 26.61 -11.92
CA GLY A 257 -3.75 27.59 -10.88
C GLY A 257 -2.81 27.54 -9.68
N LEU A 258 -2.44 26.34 -9.23
CA LEU A 258 -1.49 26.14 -8.13
C LEU A 258 -0.09 26.63 -8.51
N ARG A 259 0.40 26.30 -9.72
CA ARG A 259 1.67 26.84 -10.25
C ARG A 259 1.70 28.37 -10.22
N ASN A 260 0.66 28.99 -10.78
CA ASN A 260 0.55 30.46 -10.87
C ASN A 260 0.48 31.11 -9.48
N SER A 261 0.02 30.37 -8.47
CA SER A 261 -0.09 30.82 -7.09
C SER A 261 1.09 30.38 -6.20
N SER A 262 2.13 29.76 -6.78
CA SER A 262 3.28 29.21 -6.04
C SER A 262 2.88 28.21 -4.93
N LYS A 263 1.87 27.38 -5.23
CA LYS A 263 1.38 26.28 -4.40
C LYS A 263 1.74 24.93 -5.03
N PHE A 264 1.65 23.88 -4.22
CA PHE A 264 1.96 22.50 -4.55
C PHE A 264 0.72 21.61 -4.46
N ALA A 265 0.81 20.44 -5.10
CA ALA A 265 -0.28 19.47 -5.14
C ALA A 265 0.18 18.08 -4.68
N TYR A 266 -0.67 17.41 -3.90
CA TYR A 266 -0.72 15.95 -3.86
C TYR A 266 -1.87 15.48 -4.73
N ILE A 267 -1.64 14.43 -5.52
CA ILE A 267 -2.70 13.76 -6.27
C ILE A 267 -2.99 12.45 -5.58
N VAL A 268 -4.26 12.21 -5.29
CA VAL A 268 -4.70 11.02 -4.57
C VAL A 268 -5.88 10.39 -5.31
N GLY A 269 -5.94 9.08 -5.41
CA GLY A 269 -7.09 8.36 -5.95
C GLY A 269 -7.20 6.98 -5.34
N HIS A 270 -8.16 6.18 -5.84
CA HIS A 270 -8.30 4.79 -5.41
C HIS A 270 -7.57 3.85 -6.35
N ILE A 271 -8.11 3.64 -7.55
CA ILE A 271 -7.55 2.76 -8.59
C ILE A 271 -6.30 3.44 -9.18
N PRO A 272 -5.12 2.83 -9.14
CA PRO A 272 -3.91 3.41 -9.70
C PRO A 272 -3.84 3.32 -11.23
N PRO A 273 -3.29 4.33 -11.93
CA PRO A 273 -3.05 4.32 -13.39
C PRO A 273 -1.85 3.44 -13.79
N ILE A 274 -1.90 2.13 -13.53
CA ILE A 274 -0.76 1.20 -13.66
C ILE A 274 -1.13 -0.08 -14.41
N ILE A 275 -0.13 -0.89 -14.72
CA ILE A 275 -0.28 -2.32 -15.04
C ILE A 275 0.02 -3.12 -13.78
N ASP A 276 -0.88 -4.02 -13.40
CA ASP A 276 -0.81 -4.79 -12.15
C ASP A 276 0.41 -5.72 -12.13
N ALA A 277 1.11 -5.74 -10.99
CA ALA A 277 2.23 -6.64 -10.74
C ALA A 277 1.78 -8.10 -10.54
N GLN A 278 0.50 -8.36 -10.22
CA GLN A 278 0.02 -9.71 -9.94
C GLN A 278 -0.37 -10.50 -11.20
N ASP A 279 -1.12 -9.88 -12.12
CA ASP A 279 -1.65 -10.56 -13.31
C ASP A 279 -1.39 -9.83 -14.64
N GLY A 280 -0.76 -8.65 -14.61
CA GLY A 280 -0.41 -7.88 -15.81
C GLY A 280 -1.62 -7.19 -16.43
N SER A 281 -2.76 -7.19 -15.73
CA SER A 281 -3.96 -6.50 -16.18
C SER A 281 -3.80 -4.98 -16.04
N PRO A 282 -4.36 -4.20 -16.98
CA PRO A 282 -4.39 -2.75 -16.85
C PRO A 282 -5.42 -2.33 -15.80
N MET A 283 -5.01 -1.50 -14.85
CA MET A 283 -5.90 -0.95 -13.82
C MET A 283 -6.71 0.23 -14.37
N TRP A 284 -6.14 0.99 -15.31
CA TRP A 284 -6.82 1.99 -16.12
C TRP A 284 -6.67 1.64 -17.61
N GLU A 285 -7.62 2.07 -18.43
CA GLU A 285 -7.44 2.07 -19.88
C GLU A 285 -6.19 2.87 -20.28
N ALA A 286 -5.40 2.34 -21.23
CA ALA A 286 -4.09 2.90 -21.59
C ALA A 286 -4.15 4.39 -22.01
N SER A 287 -5.22 4.79 -22.70
CA SER A 287 -5.41 6.19 -23.12
C SER A 287 -5.56 7.16 -21.94
N TYR A 288 -6.14 6.70 -20.84
CA TYR A 288 -6.25 7.48 -19.61
C TYR A 288 -4.93 7.52 -18.84
N ILE A 289 -4.18 6.40 -18.79
CA ILE A 289 -2.81 6.38 -18.22
C ILE A 289 -1.93 7.40 -18.95
N ASP A 290 -1.93 7.38 -20.28
CA ASP A 290 -1.15 8.32 -21.10
C ASP A 290 -1.57 9.78 -20.89
N SER A 291 -2.88 10.03 -20.78
CA SER A 291 -3.41 11.38 -20.53
C SER A 291 -3.00 11.89 -19.16
N TYR A 292 -3.07 11.04 -18.14
CA TYR A 292 -2.65 11.35 -16.78
C TYR A 292 -1.14 11.61 -16.69
N LYS A 293 -0.31 10.72 -17.27
CA LYS A 293 1.15 10.89 -17.34
C LYS A 293 1.55 12.21 -17.98
N LYS A 294 0.90 12.60 -19.10
CA LYS A 294 1.14 13.90 -19.75
C LYS A 294 0.84 15.08 -18.83
N ILE A 295 -0.23 15.01 -18.05
CA ILE A 295 -0.61 16.07 -17.10
C ILE A 295 0.42 16.16 -15.96
N VAL A 296 0.73 15.05 -15.29
CA VAL A 296 1.65 15.09 -14.14
C VAL A 296 3.08 15.45 -14.56
N THR A 297 3.53 14.99 -15.74
CA THR A 297 4.82 15.38 -16.32
C THR A 297 4.86 16.88 -16.63
N LYS A 298 3.78 17.43 -17.19
CA LYS A 298 3.68 18.87 -17.46
C LYS A 298 3.77 19.71 -16.18
N TYR A 299 3.35 19.19 -15.02
CA TYR A 299 3.29 19.89 -13.73
C TYR A 299 4.20 19.29 -12.65
N ALA A 300 5.32 18.70 -13.07
CA ALA A 300 6.26 18.01 -12.20
C ALA A 300 6.95 18.90 -11.13
N ASP A 301 7.00 20.22 -11.33
CA ASP A 301 7.41 21.22 -10.34
C ASP A 301 6.36 21.47 -9.22
N VAL A 302 5.08 21.20 -9.51
CA VAL A 302 3.93 21.46 -8.62
C VAL A 302 3.51 20.18 -7.89
N VAL A 303 3.46 19.05 -8.59
CA VAL A 303 3.07 17.76 -8.00
C VAL A 303 4.20 17.28 -7.09
N LYS A 304 3.85 16.92 -5.85
CA LYS A 304 4.80 16.49 -4.81
C LYS A 304 4.53 15.10 -4.25
N ALA A 305 3.37 14.53 -4.53
CA ALA A 305 3.01 13.15 -4.21
C ALA A 305 1.93 12.63 -5.15
N GLN A 306 1.94 11.31 -5.39
CA GLN A 306 0.91 10.56 -6.09
C GLN A 306 0.62 9.28 -5.28
N ILE A 307 -0.56 9.16 -4.67
CA ILE A 307 -0.88 8.08 -3.72
C ILE A 307 -2.22 7.43 -4.08
N PHE A 308 -2.23 6.10 -4.18
CA PHE A 308 -3.39 5.30 -4.56
C PHE A 308 -3.59 4.08 -3.63
N GLY A 309 -4.72 3.39 -3.72
CA GLY A 309 -5.05 2.17 -2.98
C GLY A 309 -5.26 0.97 -3.92
N HIS A 310 -6.38 0.26 -3.75
CA HIS A 310 -6.99 -0.72 -4.68
C HIS A 310 -6.26 -2.04 -4.88
N THR A 311 -4.94 -2.02 -5.00
CA THR A 311 -4.12 -3.21 -5.28
C THR A 311 -3.94 -4.11 -4.07
N HIS A 312 -4.26 -3.59 -2.87
CA HIS A 312 -3.94 -4.20 -1.57
C HIS A 312 -2.45 -4.54 -1.42
N SER A 313 -1.60 -3.85 -2.18
CA SER A 313 -0.16 -4.08 -2.22
C SER A 313 0.60 -2.77 -2.08
N ILE A 314 1.64 -2.78 -1.25
CA ILE A 314 2.49 -1.62 -0.94
C ILE A 314 3.59 -1.54 -2.00
N GLU A 315 3.36 -0.75 -3.05
CA GLU A 315 4.26 -0.69 -4.19
C GLU A 315 4.59 0.76 -4.57
N PHE A 316 5.64 0.93 -5.38
CA PHE A 316 5.93 2.17 -6.07
C PHE A 316 6.11 1.93 -7.57
N ARG A 317 5.86 2.96 -8.37
CA ARG A 317 6.04 2.97 -9.84
C ARG A 317 6.87 4.18 -10.24
N LEU A 318 8.01 3.92 -10.86
CA LEU A 318 8.97 4.93 -11.30
C LEU A 318 8.61 5.43 -12.71
N PRO A 319 8.33 6.73 -12.89
CA PRO A 319 8.11 7.31 -14.22
C PRO A 319 9.30 7.06 -15.14
N LEU A 320 9.03 6.65 -16.38
CA LEU A 320 10.07 6.52 -17.40
C LEU A 320 10.56 7.90 -17.85
N THR A 321 11.87 8.02 -18.05
CA THR A 321 12.51 9.21 -18.62
C THR A 321 12.29 9.22 -20.13
N SER A 322 12.45 10.37 -20.78
CA SER A 322 12.36 10.42 -22.26
C SER A 322 13.42 9.54 -22.94
N ASP A 323 14.58 9.35 -22.30
CA ASP A 323 15.61 8.44 -22.80
C ASP A 323 15.21 6.98 -22.61
N MET A 324 14.58 6.62 -21.49
CA MET A 324 14.03 5.27 -21.25
C MET A 324 12.84 4.96 -22.16
N GLU A 325 11.94 5.91 -22.39
CA GLU A 325 10.81 5.77 -23.34
C GLU A 325 11.29 5.57 -24.78
N SER A 326 12.51 5.99 -25.12
CA SER A 326 13.10 5.80 -26.44
C SER A 326 13.79 4.45 -26.63
N GLN A 327 13.96 3.68 -25.56
CA GLN A 327 14.57 2.35 -25.57
C GLN A 327 13.51 1.27 -25.79
N ASP A 328 13.96 0.09 -26.24
CA ASP A 328 13.10 -1.08 -26.22
C ASP A 328 12.77 -1.41 -24.75
N PRO A 329 11.50 -1.71 -24.38
CA PRO A 329 11.11 -1.99 -22.99
C PRO A 329 11.95 -3.06 -22.29
N GLU A 330 12.51 -3.97 -23.08
CA GLU A 330 13.45 -5.02 -22.68
C GLU A 330 14.74 -4.49 -22.03
N ASP A 331 15.22 -3.30 -22.42
CA ASP A 331 16.50 -2.76 -21.96
C ASP A 331 16.36 -1.73 -20.82
N VAL A 332 15.14 -1.25 -20.56
CA VAL A 332 14.82 -0.11 -19.67
C VAL A 332 15.34 -0.28 -18.25
N ILE A 333 15.26 -1.48 -17.67
CA ILE A 333 15.67 -1.73 -16.26
C ILE A 333 17.18 -1.71 -16.08
N THR A 334 17.94 -2.00 -17.15
CA THR A 334 19.40 -2.07 -17.10
C THR A 334 20.08 -0.76 -17.45
N ALA A 335 19.32 0.28 -17.80
CA ALA A 335 19.83 1.58 -18.14
C ALA A 335 20.13 2.40 -16.87
N ASP A 336 21.41 2.56 -16.53
CA ASP A 336 21.84 3.58 -15.55
C ASP A 336 21.64 4.97 -16.16
N ASP A 337 20.43 5.51 -16.03
CA ASP A 337 20.04 6.83 -16.54
C ASP A 337 20.10 7.93 -15.46
N ASN A 338 20.98 7.77 -14.47
CA ASN A 338 21.17 8.75 -13.40
C ASN A 338 21.72 10.12 -13.90
N ASN A 339 21.99 10.27 -15.20
CA ASN A 339 22.51 11.49 -15.82
C ASN A 339 21.54 12.14 -16.82
N SER A 340 20.32 11.60 -17.00
CA SER A 340 19.30 12.29 -17.80
C SER A 340 18.74 13.49 -17.04
N THR A 341 18.74 14.63 -17.71
CA THR A 341 18.25 15.91 -17.17
C THR A 341 16.73 16.03 -17.22
N ASP A 342 16.03 15.08 -17.85
CA ASP A 342 14.55 15.04 -17.91
C ASP A 342 13.94 14.29 -16.71
N SER A 343 14.70 13.39 -16.08
CA SER A 343 14.27 12.44 -15.06
C SER A 343 13.99 13.04 -13.68
N SER A 344 14.50 14.24 -13.40
CA SER A 344 14.59 14.76 -12.02
C SER A 344 13.33 15.44 -11.49
N HIS A 345 12.19 15.35 -12.17
CA HIS A 345 11.02 16.14 -11.81
C HIS A 345 9.73 15.34 -11.57
N VAL A 346 9.48 14.21 -12.25
CA VAL A 346 8.21 13.48 -12.09
C VAL A 346 8.26 12.62 -10.83
N VAL A 347 7.32 12.87 -9.93
CA VAL A 347 7.24 12.18 -8.64
C VAL A 347 6.83 10.71 -8.84
N PRO A 348 7.49 9.74 -8.19
CA PRO A 348 7.05 8.35 -8.19
C PRO A 348 5.60 8.19 -7.71
N LEU A 349 4.90 7.19 -8.25
CA LEU A 349 3.56 6.82 -7.82
C LEU A 349 3.63 5.74 -6.75
N PHE A 350 2.80 5.83 -5.72
CA PHE A 350 2.76 4.84 -4.63
C PHE A 350 1.36 4.24 -4.48
N THR A 351 1.29 2.95 -4.17
CA THR A 351 0.08 2.26 -3.74
C THR A 351 0.18 1.88 -2.27
N ALA A 352 -0.95 1.87 -1.58
CA ALA A 352 -1.00 1.67 -0.14
C ALA A 352 -1.45 0.26 0.27
N ALA A 353 -1.15 -0.06 1.54
CA ALA A 353 -1.66 -1.24 2.19
C ALA A 353 -3.18 -1.20 2.37
N ALA A 354 -3.78 -2.38 2.45
CA ALA A 354 -5.19 -2.57 2.81
C ALA A 354 -5.35 -2.96 4.27
N ILE A 355 -6.46 -2.58 4.89
CA ILE A 355 -6.88 -3.18 6.16
C ILE A 355 -7.55 -4.54 5.93
N SER A 356 -8.28 -4.72 4.82
CA SER A 356 -8.91 -6.00 4.49
C SER A 356 -7.88 -7.10 4.19
N PRO A 357 -7.94 -8.26 4.87
CA PRO A 357 -7.09 -9.41 4.58
C PRO A 357 -7.68 -10.34 3.50
N ILE A 358 -8.68 -9.89 2.73
CA ILE A 358 -9.38 -10.72 1.74
C ILE A 358 -8.43 -11.34 0.71
N PHE A 359 -7.38 -10.63 0.31
CA PHE A 359 -6.36 -11.13 -0.63
C PHE A 359 -5.10 -11.65 0.06
N TYR A 360 -5.24 -12.18 1.27
CA TYR A 360 -4.18 -12.88 2.02
C TYR A 360 -2.97 -12.01 2.42
N SER A 361 -3.01 -10.69 2.24
CA SER A 361 -2.07 -9.75 2.85
C SER A 361 -2.40 -9.51 4.34
N ASN A 362 -1.40 -9.17 5.15
CA ASN A 362 -1.65 -8.76 6.53
C ASN A 362 -2.41 -7.42 6.54
N PRO A 363 -3.39 -7.24 7.45
CA PRO A 363 -3.97 -5.93 7.70
C PRO A 363 -2.89 -4.92 8.06
N ALA A 364 -2.84 -3.81 7.34
CA ALA A 364 -1.83 -2.79 7.54
C ALA A 364 -2.32 -1.36 7.20
N PHE A 365 -1.71 -0.37 7.83
CA PHE A 365 -1.85 1.05 7.52
C PHE A 365 -0.47 1.71 7.40
N MET A 366 -0.43 2.91 6.83
CA MET A 366 0.82 3.60 6.53
C MET A 366 0.91 4.97 7.19
N VAL A 367 2.12 5.38 7.54
CA VAL A 367 2.46 6.74 7.93
C VAL A 367 3.50 7.29 6.97
N TRP A 368 3.20 8.43 6.34
CA TRP A 368 4.10 9.10 5.42
C TRP A 368 4.78 10.26 6.12
N ASP A 369 6.11 10.33 6.03
CA ASP A 369 6.89 11.50 6.44
C ASP A 369 7.03 12.42 5.22
N TYR A 370 6.72 13.71 5.36
CA TYR A 370 6.92 14.71 4.29
C TYR A 370 7.55 15.99 4.81
N HIS A 371 8.27 16.69 3.93
CA HIS A 371 9.00 17.89 4.30
C HIS A 371 8.05 19.08 4.45
N ALA A 372 8.11 19.78 5.58
CA ALA A 372 7.14 20.81 5.96
C ALA A 372 7.09 22.04 5.05
N THR A 373 8.10 22.25 4.19
CA THR A 373 8.19 23.44 3.31
C THR A 373 8.31 23.14 1.83
N THR A 374 8.95 22.02 1.45
CA THR A 374 9.05 21.58 0.04
C THR A 374 7.90 20.66 -0.33
N TYR A 375 7.23 20.09 0.68
CA TYR A 375 6.14 19.13 0.56
C TYR A 375 6.53 17.83 -0.15
N GLU A 376 7.82 17.55 -0.28
CA GLU A 376 8.28 16.28 -0.85
C GLU A 376 8.04 15.15 0.16
N LEU A 377 7.57 14.00 -0.33
CA LEU A 377 7.55 12.78 0.46
C LEU A 377 9.01 12.37 0.77
N LEU A 378 9.27 12.14 2.05
CA LEU A 378 10.59 11.78 2.55
C LEU A 378 10.71 10.28 2.73
N ASP A 379 9.70 9.65 3.31
CA ASP A 379 9.68 8.23 3.65
C ASP A 379 8.25 7.74 3.92
N PHE A 380 8.06 6.43 4.02
CA PHE A 380 6.87 5.83 4.58
C PHE A 380 7.20 4.70 5.56
N THR A 381 6.36 4.55 6.56
CA THR A 381 6.42 3.47 7.56
C THR A 381 5.13 2.69 7.51
N VAL A 382 5.23 1.37 7.43
CA VAL A 382 4.07 0.49 7.42
C VAL A 382 3.92 -0.17 8.79
N TYR A 383 2.71 -0.11 9.31
CA TYR A 383 2.32 -0.78 10.55
C TYR A 383 1.30 -1.86 10.20
N GLY A 384 1.52 -3.06 10.70
CA GLY A 384 0.70 -4.22 10.38
C GLY A 384 0.53 -5.14 11.56
N THR A 385 -0.37 -6.10 11.42
CA THR A 385 -0.58 -7.17 12.39
C THR A 385 -0.69 -8.51 11.67
N ASN A 386 -0.14 -9.55 12.28
CA ASN A 386 -0.30 -10.92 11.80
C ASN A 386 -1.59 -11.51 12.39
N ILE A 387 -2.47 -12.03 11.52
CA ILE A 387 -3.78 -12.60 11.90
C ILE A 387 -3.80 -14.13 11.91
N SER A 388 -2.63 -14.78 11.95
CA SER A 388 -2.50 -16.24 12.05
C SER A 388 -3.29 -16.83 13.21
N SER A 389 -3.87 -18.01 12.97
CA SER A 389 -4.64 -18.75 13.97
C SER A 389 -3.82 -19.15 15.21
N ASP A 390 -2.49 -19.10 15.12
CA ASP A 390 -1.56 -19.47 16.19
C ASP A 390 -1.33 -18.31 17.18
N ASN A 391 -1.84 -17.12 16.87
CA ASN A 391 -1.65 -15.93 17.69
C ASN A 391 -2.70 -15.87 18.83
N GLU A 392 -2.51 -16.67 19.88
CA GLU A 392 -3.41 -16.70 21.06
C GLU A 392 -3.47 -15.37 21.85
N ALA A 393 -2.63 -14.39 21.50
CA ALA A 393 -2.51 -13.09 22.18
C ALA A 393 -3.43 -11.99 21.63
N GLY A 394 -4.14 -12.24 20.52
CA GLY A 394 -4.92 -11.21 19.81
C GLY A 394 -4.09 -10.52 18.71
N LEU A 395 -4.56 -9.36 18.22
CA LEU A 395 -3.88 -8.59 17.18
C LEU A 395 -2.64 -7.87 17.76
N ASP A 396 -1.46 -8.17 17.22
CA ASP A 396 -0.18 -7.57 17.63
C ASP A 396 0.29 -6.56 16.58
N TRP A 397 -0.31 -5.37 16.62
CA TRP A 397 0.08 -4.27 15.74
C TRP A 397 1.49 -3.77 16.09
N HIS A 398 2.35 -3.69 15.08
CA HIS A 398 3.71 -3.19 15.22
C HIS A 398 4.19 -2.57 13.90
N GLN A 399 5.32 -1.86 13.94
CA GLN A 399 5.98 -1.41 12.71
C GLN A 399 6.56 -2.63 11.99
N ILE A 400 6.09 -2.91 10.77
CA ILE A 400 6.58 -4.04 9.97
C ILE A 400 7.82 -3.65 9.14
N PHE A 401 7.82 -2.46 8.53
CA PHE A 401 9.03 -1.89 7.90
C PHE A 401 8.92 -0.37 7.68
N LYS A 402 10.07 0.23 7.39
CA LYS A 402 10.23 1.63 6.94
C LYS A 402 11.02 1.64 5.64
N ALA A 403 10.57 2.38 4.62
CA ALA A 403 11.09 2.25 3.26
C ALA A 403 12.58 2.57 3.16
N SER A 404 13.06 3.65 3.82
CA SER A 404 14.48 3.99 3.84
C SER A 404 15.38 2.85 4.36
N THR A 405 14.96 2.17 5.42
CA THR A 405 15.70 1.04 5.98
C THR A 405 15.57 -0.21 5.12
N ALA A 406 14.36 -0.52 4.65
CA ALA A 406 14.07 -1.74 3.89
C ALA A 406 14.71 -1.73 2.50
N TYR A 407 14.75 -0.56 1.86
CA TYR A 407 15.26 -0.38 0.49
C TYR A 407 16.63 0.29 0.46
N ASN A 408 17.21 0.60 1.62
CA ASN A 408 18.50 1.28 1.76
C ASN A 408 18.59 2.57 0.93
N VAL A 409 17.51 3.37 0.95
CA VAL A 409 17.39 4.65 0.23
C VAL A 409 17.34 5.82 1.21
N SER A 410 17.90 6.96 0.81
CA SER A 410 17.93 8.17 1.65
C SER A 410 16.70 9.06 1.47
N SER A 411 15.93 8.85 0.41
CA SER A 411 14.66 9.52 0.13
C SER A 411 13.81 8.69 -0.83
N LEU A 412 12.55 9.06 -1.01
CA LEU A 412 11.64 8.50 -2.03
C LEU A 412 11.73 9.24 -3.38
N SER A 413 12.84 9.93 -3.65
CA SER A 413 13.06 10.62 -4.92
C SER A 413 13.26 9.63 -6.07
N TRP A 414 13.03 10.11 -7.29
CA TRP A 414 13.21 9.31 -8.50
C TRP A 414 14.60 8.66 -8.56
N SER A 415 15.67 9.42 -8.28
CA SER A 415 17.05 8.93 -8.37
C SER A 415 17.37 7.83 -7.36
N GLU A 416 16.87 7.96 -6.13
CA GLU A 416 17.13 6.96 -5.08
C GLU A 416 16.37 5.66 -5.38
N LEU A 417 15.12 5.75 -5.83
CA LEU A 417 14.33 4.58 -6.22
C LEU A 417 14.86 3.93 -7.51
N ASN A 418 15.36 4.71 -8.47
CA ASN A 418 16.03 4.17 -9.65
C ASN A 418 17.29 3.39 -9.27
N ASN A 419 18.12 3.94 -8.37
CA ASN A 419 19.29 3.22 -7.87
C ASN A 419 18.89 1.92 -7.15
N PHE A 420 17.82 1.93 -6.37
CA PHE A 420 17.28 0.71 -5.78
C PHE A 420 16.88 -0.32 -6.86
N ILE A 421 16.16 0.07 -7.91
CA ILE A 421 15.77 -0.82 -9.02
C ILE A 421 17.01 -1.41 -9.71
N VAL A 422 18.02 -0.59 -10.01
CA VAL A 422 19.26 -1.04 -10.66
C VAL A 422 19.97 -2.10 -9.81
N VAL A 423 20.05 -1.90 -8.49
CA VAL A 423 20.64 -2.88 -7.58
C VAL A 423 19.77 -4.14 -7.48
N ALA A 424 18.44 -3.99 -7.42
CA ALA A 424 17.50 -5.11 -7.37
C ALA A 424 17.54 -5.97 -8.65
N ALA A 425 17.87 -5.38 -9.80
CA ALA A 425 18.02 -6.10 -11.06
C ALA A 425 19.19 -7.11 -11.05
N ASP A 426 20.19 -6.88 -10.20
CA ASP A 426 21.37 -7.75 -10.04
C ASP A 426 21.28 -8.69 -8.83
N ASP A 427 20.28 -8.53 -7.94
CA ASP A 427 20.12 -9.29 -6.71
C ASP A 427 18.67 -9.69 -6.46
N SER A 428 18.36 -10.97 -6.69
CA SER A 428 17.01 -11.52 -6.52
C SER A 428 16.49 -11.45 -5.08
N GLU A 429 17.36 -11.48 -4.07
CA GLU A 429 16.93 -11.42 -2.67
C GLU A 429 16.28 -10.05 -2.36
N ILE A 430 16.71 -8.99 -3.04
CA ILE A 430 16.12 -7.66 -2.90
C ILE A 430 14.70 -7.62 -3.48
N VAL A 431 14.49 -8.25 -4.64
CA VAL A 431 13.17 -8.32 -5.28
C VAL A 431 12.22 -9.21 -4.46
N GLU A 432 12.70 -10.33 -3.94
CA GLU A 432 11.93 -11.19 -3.03
C GLU A 432 11.52 -10.42 -1.76
N GLN A 433 12.45 -9.67 -1.16
CA GLN A 433 12.17 -8.85 0.01
C GLN A 433 11.20 -7.70 -0.30
N TYR A 434 11.30 -7.10 -1.49
CA TYR A 434 10.33 -6.10 -1.96
C TYR A 434 8.93 -6.70 -2.10
N TYR A 435 8.81 -7.87 -2.74
CA TYR A 435 7.55 -8.61 -2.83
C TYR A 435 6.96 -8.90 -1.45
N TYR A 436 7.76 -9.44 -0.53
CA TYR A 436 7.29 -9.77 0.81
C TYR A 436 6.80 -8.51 1.56
N ASN A 437 7.49 -7.38 1.41
CA ASN A 437 7.06 -6.10 1.95
C ASN A 437 5.79 -5.58 1.28
N SER A 438 5.62 -5.76 -0.04
CA SER A 438 4.43 -5.34 -0.78
C SER A 438 3.18 -6.05 -0.30
N GLN A 439 3.31 -7.29 0.20
CA GLN A 439 2.22 -8.05 0.80
C GLN A 439 2.06 -7.85 2.32
N ALA A 440 2.58 -6.73 2.85
CA ALA A 440 2.60 -6.42 4.28
C ALA A 440 3.21 -7.55 5.14
N GLN A 441 4.23 -8.24 4.61
CA GLN A 441 4.94 -9.33 5.28
C GLN A 441 4.04 -10.51 5.66
N SER A 442 2.99 -10.76 4.86
CA SER A 442 2.11 -11.91 5.07
C SER A 442 2.81 -13.24 4.77
N TYR A 443 2.69 -14.19 5.69
CA TYR A 443 3.23 -15.54 5.53
C TYR A 443 2.26 -16.49 4.78
N GLU A 444 1.01 -16.07 4.58
CA GLU A 444 0.02 -16.81 3.77
C GLU A 444 0.21 -16.59 2.27
N GLN A 445 1.01 -15.59 1.89
CA GLN A 445 1.36 -15.35 0.51
C GLN A 445 2.35 -16.40 0.02
N ASN A 446 2.23 -16.78 -1.25
CA ASN A 446 3.19 -17.69 -1.87
C ASN A 446 4.57 -17.03 -1.93
N SER A 447 5.64 -17.80 -1.77
CA SER A 447 6.98 -17.24 -1.92
C SER A 447 7.24 -16.85 -3.38
N CYS A 448 7.84 -15.68 -3.57
CA CYS A 448 8.23 -15.13 -4.88
C CYS A 448 9.69 -15.44 -5.16
N GLU A 449 10.01 -16.73 -5.29
CA GLU A 449 11.40 -17.20 -5.46
C GLU A 449 11.72 -17.59 -6.91
N ASP A 450 10.70 -17.83 -7.73
CA ASP A 450 10.90 -18.20 -9.12
C ASP A 450 11.17 -16.98 -10.01
N SER A 451 11.89 -17.21 -11.11
CA SER A 451 12.29 -16.15 -12.02
C SER A 451 11.11 -15.41 -12.66
N VAL A 452 9.92 -16.04 -12.76
CA VAL A 452 8.73 -15.39 -13.31
C VAL A 452 8.24 -14.36 -12.30
N CYS A 453 7.96 -14.76 -11.07
CA CYS A 453 7.49 -13.83 -10.04
C CYS A 453 8.48 -12.67 -9.81
N LEU A 454 9.77 -12.97 -9.68
CA LEU A 454 10.81 -11.96 -9.52
C LEU A 454 10.84 -10.96 -10.69
N THR A 455 10.75 -11.46 -11.92
CA THR A 455 10.75 -10.60 -13.12
C THR A 455 9.51 -9.73 -13.18
N TRP A 456 8.35 -10.26 -12.79
CA TRP A 456 7.11 -9.50 -12.72
C TRP A 456 7.23 -8.32 -11.76
N TYR A 457 7.65 -8.57 -10.51
CA TYR A 457 7.80 -7.50 -9.53
C TYR A 457 8.93 -6.52 -9.86
N LEU A 458 10.04 -6.97 -10.44
CA LEU A 458 11.09 -6.04 -10.88
C LEU A 458 10.59 -5.13 -12.02
N CYS A 459 9.92 -5.71 -13.04
CA CYS A 459 9.33 -4.92 -14.11
C CYS A 459 8.23 -3.99 -13.62
N SER A 460 7.48 -4.41 -12.59
CA SER A 460 6.37 -3.61 -12.07
C SER A 460 6.87 -2.31 -11.45
N MET A 461 8.09 -2.26 -10.90
CA MET A 461 8.67 -1.03 -10.32
C MET A 461 8.77 0.13 -11.33
N MET A 462 8.77 -0.14 -12.64
CA MET A 462 8.68 0.87 -13.69
C MET A 462 7.23 1.19 -14.05
N TRP A 463 6.94 2.46 -14.35
CA TRP A 463 5.58 2.90 -14.64
C TRP A 463 5.21 2.73 -16.12
N TRP A 464 4.69 1.57 -16.48
CA TRP A 464 4.22 1.24 -17.84
C TRP A 464 2.81 1.80 -18.13
N SER A 465 2.53 2.05 -19.42
CA SER A 465 1.18 2.46 -19.88
C SER A 465 0.36 1.32 -20.45
N THR A 466 1.01 0.28 -21.00
CA THR A 466 0.34 -0.81 -21.71
C THR A 466 0.77 -2.17 -21.19
N PRO A 467 -0.13 -3.18 -21.20
CA PRO A 467 0.25 -4.56 -20.93
C PRO A 467 1.32 -5.09 -21.90
N GLU A 468 1.35 -4.60 -23.14
CA GLU A 468 2.36 -4.97 -24.13
C GLU A 468 3.77 -4.54 -23.72
N ASP A 469 3.96 -3.29 -23.29
CA ASP A 469 5.26 -2.79 -22.83
C ASP A 469 5.72 -3.49 -21.55
N TYR A 470 4.78 -3.72 -20.63
CA TYR A 470 5.05 -4.48 -19.42
C TYR A 470 5.50 -5.91 -19.76
N THR A 471 4.78 -6.60 -20.65
CA THR A 471 5.13 -7.96 -21.09
C THR A 471 6.47 -8.00 -21.82
N ALA A 472 6.78 -6.98 -22.61
CA ALA A 472 8.09 -6.85 -23.27
C ALA A 472 9.22 -6.76 -22.24
N CYS A 473 9.05 -5.98 -21.17
CA CYS A 473 10.00 -5.97 -20.05
C CYS A 473 10.21 -7.38 -19.45
N LEU A 474 9.12 -8.14 -19.25
CA LEU A 474 9.20 -9.49 -18.68
C LEU A 474 10.04 -10.45 -19.55
N ALA A 475 10.01 -10.27 -20.87
CA ALA A 475 10.80 -11.09 -21.79
C ALA A 475 12.31 -10.91 -21.55
N ALA A 476 12.76 -9.71 -21.21
CA ALA A 476 14.15 -9.41 -20.89
C ALA A 476 14.56 -9.75 -19.46
N GLY A 477 13.67 -9.58 -18.48
CA GLY A 477 13.92 -9.88 -17.06
C GLY A 477 14.15 -11.36 -16.77
N SER A 478 13.87 -12.27 -17.73
CA SER A 478 14.27 -13.68 -17.71
C SER A 478 15.77 -13.96 -17.51
N ARG A 479 16.59 -12.89 -17.41
CA ARG A 479 18.02 -12.91 -17.08
C ARG A 479 18.33 -12.86 -15.57
N ILE A 480 17.35 -12.58 -14.70
CA ILE A 480 17.54 -12.70 -13.24
C ILE A 480 17.73 -14.19 -12.92
N THR A 481 18.97 -14.59 -12.63
CA THR A 481 19.25 -15.94 -12.15
C THR A 481 18.83 -16.02 -10.69
N ALA A 482 17.75 -16.74 -10.38
CA ALA A 482 17.45 -17.14 -9.02
C ALA A 482 18.71 -17.76 -8.40
N THR A 483 19.11 -17.31 -7.22
CA THR A 483 20.33 -17.76 -6.52
C THR A 483 20.17 -19.19 -5.98
N SER A 484 19.92 -20.18 -6.86
CA SER A 484 20.04 -21.58 -6.50
C SER A 484 21.48 -22.05 -6.73
N GLU A 485 22.35 -21.85 -5.73
CA GLU A 485 23.34 -22.86 -5.31
C GLU A 485 24.06 -22.38 -4.05
N ALA A 486 23.69 -22.98 -2.91
CA ALA A 486 24.56 -23.02 -1.75
C ALA A 486 25.94 -23.55 -2.22
N SER A 487 26.98 -22.73 -2.02
CA SER A 487 28.37 -23.09 -2.33
C SER A 487 28.69 -24.51 -1.85
N PRO A 488 29.30 -25.38 -2.67
CA PRO A 488 29.77 -26.66 -2.19
C PRO A 488 30.93 -26.38 -1.25
N ALA A 489 30.69 -26.53 0.06
CA ALA A 489 31.74 -26.53 1.06
C ALA A 489 32.81 -27.55 0.62
N LEU A 490 34.00 -27.05 0.30
CA LEU A 490 35.21 -27.82 0.04
C LEU A 490 35.56 -28.66 1.27
N PHE A 491 35.02 -29.87 1.37
CA PHE A 491 35.56 -30.88 2.28
C PHE A 491 36.79 -31.53 1.64
N SER A 492 37.95 -30.99 2.01
CA SER A 492 39.25 -31.63 1.84
C SER A 492 39.28 -32.91 2.68
N VAL A 493 39.11 -34.07 2.04
CA VAL A 493 39.34 -35.36 2.69
C VAL A 493 40.82 -35.70 2.55
N ALA A 494 41.58 -35.41 3.61
CA ALA A 494 42.92 -35.93 3.80
C ALA A 494 42.88 -37.48 3.80
N GLY A 495 43.74 -38.08 3.00
CA GLY A 495 43.84 -39.52 2.83
C GLY A 495 44.27 -40.26 4.09
N LEU A 496 43.77 -41.48 4.22
CA LEU A 496 44.44 -42.56 4.92
C LEU A 496 44.18 -43.88 4.20
N LEU A 497 45.26 -44.65 4.11
CA LEU A 497 45.54 -45.77 3.22
C LEU A 497 45.06 -47.13 3.77
N LEU A 498 44.66 -48.00 2.81
CA LEU A 498 44.78 -49.48 2.74
C LEU A 498 43.83 -50.37 3.59
N PRO A 499 43.64 -51.67 3.23
CA PRO A 499 43.56 -52.29 1.90
C PRO A 499 42.37 -53.27 1.70
N THR A 500 42.05 -53.50 0.42
CA THR A 500 41.40 -54.67 -0.22
C THR A 500 40.97 -55.87 0.64
N ILE A 501 39.69 -56.24 0.56
CA ILE A 501 39.25 -57.66 0.51
C ILE A 501 38.18 -57.83 -0.58
N LEU A 502 38.51 -58.74 -1.48
CA LEU A 502 37.69 -59.31 -2.56
C LEU A 502 36.71 -60.33 -1.95
N ALA A 503 35.41 -60.25 -2.24
CA ALA A 503 34.52 -61.43 -2.22
C ALA A 503 33.24 -61.16 -3.01
N LEU A 504 33.05 -61.99 -4.05
CA LEU A 504 31.81 -62.19 -4.80
C LEU A 504 30.66 -62.68 -3.88
N TRP A 505 29.40 -62.50 -4.29
CA TRP A 505 28.47 -63.56 -4.75
C TRP A 505 27.01 -63.07 -4.84
N VAL A 506 26.41 -63.32 -6.01
CA VAL A 506 24.99 -63.39 -6.44
C VAL A 506 24.18 -62.10 -6.54
#